data_AF-A0A8H9WD85-F1
#
_entry.id   AF-A0A8H9WD85-F1
#
_cell.length_a   1.000
_cell.length_b   1.000
_cell.length_c   1.000
_cell.angle_alpha   90.00
_cell.angle_beta   90.00
_cell.angle_gamma   90.00
#
_symmetry.space_group_name_H-M   'P 1'
#
loop_
_entity.id
_entity.type
_entity.pdbx_description
1 polymer ?
#
loop_
_entity_poly.entity_id
_entity_poly.type
_entity_poly.pdbx_seq_one_letter_code
_entity_poly.pdbx_strand_id
1 'polypeptide(L)' 'MKVNDLRKLSDKDLLSRLVDNKESLQKYRFQKSIQQLEDYKVLSDLRKENARINTILREKTLDKGNIDG' A
#
# COMPACT_ATOMS: atom_id res chain seq x y z
N MET A 1 -8.03 3.96 -4.24
CA MET A 1 -7.14 4.77 -5.10
C MET A 1 -6.94 4.10 -6.47
N LYS A 2 -6.81 4.86 -7.57
CA LYS A 2 -6.55 4.31 -8.92
C LYS A 2 -5.05 3.96 -9.04
N VAL A 3 -4.74 2.84 -9.68
CA VAL A 3 -3.36 2.34 -9.84
C VAL A 3 -2.47 3.33 -10.61
N ASN A 4 -3.06 4.09 -11.52
CA ASN A 4 -2.36 5.08 -12.33
C ASN A 4 -1.74 6.21 -11.50
N ASP A 5 -2.35 6.57 -10.37
CA ASP A 5 -1.82 7.61 -9.49
C ASP A 5 -0.63 7.09 -8.69
N LEU A 6 -0.69 5.82 -8.26
CA LEU A 6 0.42 5.14 -7.57
C LEU A 6 1.68 5.02 -8.47
N ARG A 7 1.51 4.80 -9.77
CA ARG A 7 2.67 4.71 -10.70
C ARG A 7 3.38 6.04 -10.92
N LYS A 8 2.69 7.17 -10.76
CA LYS A 8 3.26 8.52 -10.92
C LYS A 8 4.07 8.98 -9.70
N LEU A 9 3.92 8.31 -8.56
CA LEU A 9 4.62 8.65 -7.32
C LEU A 9 6.08 8.17 -7.34
N SER A 10 6.93 8.93 -6.63
CA SER A 10 8.33 8.55 -6.41
C SER A 10 8.42 7.32 -5.52
N ASP A 11 9.55 6.59 -5.61
CA ASP A 11 9.83 5.42 -4.76
C ASP A 11 9.73 5.77 -3.28
N LYS A 12 10.17 6.98 -2.91
CA LYS A 12 10.14 7.48 -1.54
C LYS A 12 8.71 7.76 -1.06
N ASP A 13 7.88 8.33 -1.92
CA ASP A 13 6.48 8.62 -1.59
C ASP A 13 5.65 7.34 -1.50
N LEU A 14 5.93 6.36 -2.36
CA LEU A 14 5.35 5.02 -2.30
C LEU A 14 5.67 4.32 -0.98
N LEU A 15 6.93 4.41 -0.53
CA LEU A 15 7.35 3.86 0.76
C LEU A 15 6.70 4.58 1.94
N SER A 16 6.65 5.92 1.93
CA SER A 16 5.96 6.71 2.97
C SER A 16 4.50 6.30 3.06
N ARG A 17 3.82 6.22 1.91
CA ARG A 17 2.42 5.83 1.85
C ARG A 17 2.17 4.41 2.35
N LEU A 18 3.12 3.49 2.12
CA LEU A 18 3.05 2.13 2.63
C LEU A 18 3.14 2.09 4.16
N VAL A 19 3.92 2.97 4.77
CA VAL A 19 4.00 3.12 6.24
C VAL A 19 2.67 3.65 6.77
N ASP A 20 2.16 4.73 6.21
CA ASP A 20 0.88 5.35 6.62
C ASP A 20 -0.29 4.35 6.51
N ASN A 21 -0.33 3.58 5.41
CA ASN A 21 -1.35 2.57 5.20
C ASN A 21 -1.24 1.41 6.21
N LYS A 22 -0.02 1.04 6.64
CA LYS A 22 0.19 0.03 7.69
C LYS A 22 -0.29 0.52 9.05
N GLU A 23 0.00 1.77 9.42
CA GLU A 23 -0.49 2.38 10.65
C GLU A 23 -2.02 2.44 10.66
N SER A 24 -2.60 2.89 9.55
CA SER A 24 -4.05 2.90 9.35
C SER A 24 -4.64 1.49 9.50
N LEU A 25 -4.00 0.47 8.91
CA LEU A 25 -4.45 -0.92 9.04
C LEU A 25 -4.44 -1.39 10.50
N GLN A 26 -3.44 -1.01 11.30
CA GLN A 26 -3.39 -1.34 12.73
C GLN A 26 -4.53 -0.66 13.48
N LYS A 27 -4.79 0.62 13.20
CA LYS A 27 -5.92 1.36 13.78
C LYS A 27 -7.26 0.69 13.47
N TYR A 28 -7.51 0.34 12.20
CA TYR A 28 -8.75 -0.32 11.82
C TYR A 28 -8.86 -1.76 12.36
N ARG A 29 -7.74 -2.48 12.52
CA ARG A 29 -7.71 -3.77 13.21
C ARG A 29 -8.08 -3.64 14.68
N PHE A 30 -7.60 -2.60 15.35
CA PHE A 30 -7.98 -2.30 16.72
C PHE A 30 -9.47 -1.98 16.83
N GLN A 31 -9.99 -1.09 15.98
CA GLN A 31 -11.43 -0.79 15.89
C GLN A 31 -12.28 -2.04 15.62
N LYS A 32 -11.80 -2.93 14.74
CA LYS A 32 -12.45 -4.22 14.47
C LYS A 32 -12.50 -5.10 15.73
N SER A 33 -11.43 -5.13 16.52
CA SER A 33 -11.34 -5.96 17.72
C SER A 33 -12.34 -5.55 18.80
N ILE A 34 -12.59 -4.24 18.93
CA ILE A 34 -13.59 -3.67 19.85
C ILE A 34 -14.99 -3.59 19.23
N GLN A 35 -15.20 -4.21 18.05
CA GLN A 35 -16.46 -4.23 17.30
C GLN A 35 -17.03 -2.84 16.93
N GLN A 36 -16.19 -1.81 16.92
CA GLN A 36 -16.57 -0.44 16.54
C GLN A 36 -16.28 -0.13 15.06
N LEU A 37 -15.94 -1.15 14.27
CA LEU A 37 -15.69 -0.96 12.84
C LEU A 37 -16.99 -1.05 12.05
N GLU A 38 -17.43 0.10 11.55
CA GLU A 38 -18.64 0.20 10.72
C GLU A 38 -18.44 -0.36 9.31
N ASP A 39 -17.28 -0.09 8.69
CA ASP A 39 -16.97 -0.56 7.33
C ASP A 39 -15.75 -1.50 7.28
N TYR A 40 -16.04 -2.79 7.07
CA TYR A 40 -15.05 -3.84 6.88
C TYR A 40 -14.33 -3.79 5.53
N LYS A 41 -14.91 -3.10 4.52
CA LYS A 41 -14.29 -2.97 3.20
C LYS A 41 -12.99 -2.18 3.27
N VAL A 42 -12.88 -1.22 4.19
CA VAL A 42 -11.67 -0.42 4.40
C VAL A 42 -10.45 -1.29 4.68
N LEU A 43 -10.57 -2.37 5.47
CA LEU A 43 -9.47 -3.33 5.68
C LEU A 43 -9.07 -4.08 4.41
N SER A 44 -10.04 -4.41 3.55
CA SER A 44 -9.78 -5.11 2.29
C SER A 44 -9.10 -4.16 1.30
N ASP A 45 -9.57 -2.93 1.22
CA ASP A 45 -9.05 -1.92 0.30
C ASP A 45 -7.65 -1.47 0.69
N LEU A 46 -7.38 -1.23 1.98
CA LEU A 46 -6.02 -0.95 2.47
C LEU A 46 -5.04 -2.09 2.19
N ARG A 47 -5.47 -3.35 2.35
CA ARG A 47 -4.63 -4.52 2.00
C ARG A 47 -4.33 -4.57 0.51
N LYS A 48 -5.33 -4.34 -0.34
CA LYS A 48 -5.15 -4.28 -1.79
C LYS A 48 -4.26 -3.12 -2.22
N GLU A 49 -4.38 -1.96 -1.58
CA GLU A 49 -3.54 -0.80 -1.84
C GLU A 49 -2.07 -1.09 -1.49
N ASN A 50 -1.81 -1.68 -0.31
CA ASN A 50 -0.47 -2.13 0.07
C ASN A 50 0.12 -3.13 -0.91
N ALA A 51 -0.68 -4.10 -1.37
CA ALA A 51 -0.22 -5.06 -2.38
C ALA A 51 0.18 -4.36 -3.68
N ARG A 52 -0.63 -3.42 -4.18
CA ARG A 52 -0.33 -2.65 -5.40
C ARG A 52 0.94 -1.82 -5.27
N ILE A 53 1.14 -1.16 -4.14
CA ILE A 53 2.36 -0.38 -3.87
C ILE A 53 3.60 -1.29 -3.90
N ASN A 54 3.54 -2.45 -3.22
CA ASN A 54 4.63 -3.42 -3.22
C ASN A 54 4.92 -3.96 -4.63
N THR A 55 3.88 -4.22 -5.43
CA THR A 55 4.05 -4.66 -6.82
C THR A 55 4.78 -3.60 -7.65
N ILE A 56 4.38 -2.33 -7.57
CA ILE A 56 5.03 -1.23 -8.32
C ILE A 56 6.49 -1.05 -7.87
N LEU A 57 6.75 -1.09 -6.55
CA LEU A 57 8.13 -1.05 -6.04
C LEU A 57 8.94 -2.23 -6.59
N ARG A 58 8.35 -3.44 -6.65
CA ARG A 58 9.03 -4.61 -7.21
C ARG A 58 9.31 -4.45 -8.71
N GLU A 59 8.32 -4.01 -9.49
CA GLU A 59 8.48 -3.69 -10.93
C GLU A 59 9.67 -2.75 -11.13
N LYS A 60 9.72 -1.64 -10.41
CA LYS A 60 10.83 -0.67 -10.50
C LYS A 60 12.19 -1.24 -10.11
N THR A 61 12.25 -2.14 -9.12
CA THR A 61 13.51 -2.79 -8.73
C THR A 61 13.99 -3.80 -9.76
N LEU A 62 13.07 -4.52 -10.42
CA LEU A 62 13.39 -5.46 -11.50
C LEU A 62 13.88 -4.71 -12.75
N ASP A 63 13.24 -3.59 -13.09
CA ASP A 63 13.67 -2.74 -14.20
C ASP A 63 15.09 -2.21 -13.98
N LYS A 64 15.43 -1.75 -12.77
CA LYS A 64 16.81 -1.30 -12.44
C LYS A 64 17.82 -2.44 -12.53
N GLY A 65 17.49 -3.64 -12.06
CA GLY A 65 18.38 -4.80 -12.11
C GLY A 65 18.63 -5.35 -13.52
N ASN A 66 17.78 -5.03 -14.49
CA ASN A 66 17.92 -5.46 -15.89
C ASN A 66 18.82 -4.52 -16.73
N ILE A 67 19.23 -3.36 -16.21
CA ILE A 67 20.07 -2.38 -16.92
C ILE A 67 21.57 -2.62 -16.64
N ASP A 68 21.89 -3.36 -15.58
CA ASP A 68 23.26 -3.63 -15.11
C ASP A 68 23.83 -4.99 -15.61
N GLY A 69 23.18 -5.63 -16.60
CA GLY A 69 23.62 -6.90 -17.20
C GLY A 69 23.69 -6.81 -18.72
#